data_AF-A0A356B8M9-F1
#
_entry.id   AF-A0A356B8M9-F1
#
_cell.length_a   1.000
_cell.length_b   1.000
_cell.length_c   1.000
_cell.angle_alpha   90.00
_cell.angle_beta   90.00
_cell.angle_gamma   90.00
#
_symmetry.space_group_name_H-M   'P 1'
#
loop_
_entity.id
_entity.type
_entity.pdbx_description
1 polymer ?
#
loop_
_entity_poly.entity_id
_entity_poly.type
_entity_poly.pdbx_seq_one_letter_code
_entity_poly.pdbx_strand_id
1 'polypeptide(L)' 'KAGVPCVPGSDGAVGDDADTNKAIAKRIGYPIIVKAAGGGGGRGMR' A
#
# COMPACT_ATOMS: atom_id res chain seq x y z
N LYS A 1 -13.47 -13.30 0.17
CA LYS A 1 -12.68 -12.72 -0.95
C LYS A 1 -13.27 -13.22 -2.26
N ALA A 2 -13.40 -12.36 -3.28
CA ALA A 2 -14.13 -12.68 -4.52
C ALA A 2 -13.30 -13.44 -5.59
N GLY A 3 -12.10 -13.95 -5.26
CA GLY A 3 -11.23 -14.64 -6.22
C GLY A 3 -10.59 -13.74 -7.28
N VAL A 4 -10.81 -12.43 -7.20
CA VAL A 4 -10.24 -11.46 -8.14
C VAL A 4 -8.76 -11.23 -7.82
N PRO A 5 -7.85 -11.33 -8.80
CA PRO A 5 -6.45 -11.00 -8.59
C PRO A 5 -6.30 -9.50 -8.31
N CYS A 6 -5.49 -9.17 -7.31
CA CYS A 6 -5.20 -7.80 -6.91
C CYS A 6 -3.69 -7.52 -6.99
N VAL A 7 -3.34 -6.25 -7.14
CA VAL A 7 -1.93 -5.82 -7.04
C VAL A 7 -1.40 -6.12 -5.63
N PRO A 8 -0.16 -6.62 -5.48
CA PRO A 8 0.46 -6.82 -4.17
C PRO A 8 0.51 -5.53 -3.35
N GLY A 9 0.25 -5.62 -2.04
CA GLY A 9 0.14 -4.44 -1.17
C GLY A 9 0.38 -4.77 0.30
N SER A 10 -0.02 -3.86 1.19
CA SER A 10 0.18 -3.94 2.64
C SER A 10 -0.85 -4.82 3.38
N ASP A 11 -1.76 -5.48 2.68
CA ASP A 11 -2.87 -6.27 3.27
C ASP A 11 -3.78 -5.46 4.22
N GLY A 12 -3.77 -4.12 4.10
CA GLY A 12 -4.56 -3.21 4.94
C GLY A 12 -3.94 -1.80 5.03
N ALA A 13 -4.48 -0.98 5.93
CA ALA A 13 -3.86 0.30 6.27
C ALA A 13 -2.51 0.08 6.97
N VAL A 14 -1.52 0.87 6.60
CA VAL A 14 -0.24 0.94 7.29
C VAL A 14 -0.34 1.87 8.50
N GLY A 15 0.40 1.58 9.56
CA GLY A 15 0.47 2.41 10.77
C GLY A 15 1.60 3.45 10.71
N ASP A 16 1.93 4.04 11.84
CA ASP A 16 2.97 5.09 11.94
C ASP A 16 4.39 4.55 12.16
N ASP A 17 4.55 3.23 12.37
CA ASP A 17 5.86 2.62 12.57
C ASP A 17 6.66 2.54 11.25
N ALA A 18 7.72 3.33 11.17
CA ALA A 18 8.52 3.48 9.96
C ALA A 18 9.23 2.18 9.55
N ASP A 19 9.66 1.37 10.51
CA ASP A 19 10.45 0.18 10.20
C ASP A 19 9.58 -0.98 9.70
N THR A 20 8.40 -1.18 10.29
CA THR A 20 7.37 -2.06 9.75
C THR A 20 6.97 -1.64 8.34
N ASN A 21 6.76 -0.34 8.11
CA ASN A 21 6.37 0.17 6.79
C ASN A 21 7.45 -0.06 5.72
N LYS A 22 8.73 0.14 6.06
CA LYS A 22 9.86 -0.18 5.17
C LYS A 22 9.97 -1.68 4.88
N ALA A 23 9.74 -2.53 5.88
CA ALA A 23 9.76 -3.98 5.68
C ALA A 23 8.66 -4.43 4.71
N ILE A 24 7.45 -3.87 4.83
CA ILE A 24 6.35 -4.09 3.89
C ILE A 24 6.73 -3.62 2.49
N ALA A 25 7.28 -2.41 2.36
CA ALA A 25 7.72 -1.87 1.07
C ALA A 25 8.78 -2.75 0.40
N LYS A 26 9.76 -3.24 1.17
CA LYS A 26 10.80 -4.15 0.67
C LYS A 26 10.24 -5.52 0.26
N ARG A 27 9.25 -6.04 0.99
CA ARG A 27 8.52 -7.27 0.65
C ARG A 27 7.78 -7.14 -0.69
N ILE A 28 7.14 -5.99 -0.93
CA ILE A 28 6.40 -5.69 -2.17
C ILE A 28 7.37 -5.45 -3.34
N GLY A 29 8.49 -4.74 -3.09
CA GLY A 29 9.50 -4.39 -4.08
C GLY A 29 9.33 -2.97 -4.64
N TYR A 30 10.42 -2.20 -4.71
CA TYR A 30 10.41 -0.84 -5.25
C TYR A 30 10.48 -0.81 -6.79
N PRO A 31 9.94 0.22 -7.46
CA PRO A 31 9.21 1.36 -6.89
C PRO A 31 7.80 0.97 -6.44
N ILE A 32 7.31 1.64 -5.40
CA ILE A 32 5.93 1.47 -4.88
C ILE A 32 5.17 2.79 -4.96
N ILE A 33 3.84 2.70 -4.89
CA ILE A 33 2.94 3.83 -4.76
C ILE A 33 2.25 3.81 -3.40
N VAL A 34 2.26 4.93 -2.70
CA VAL A 34 1.50 5.16 -1.47
C VAL A 34 0.16 5.74 -1.85
N LYS A 35 -0.94 5.19 -1.33
CA LYS A 35 -2.30 5.65 -1.64
C LYS A 35 -3.15 5.80 -0.39
N ALA A 36 -3.88 6.91 -0.30
CA ALA A 36 -4.89 7.13 0.72
C ALA A 36 -6.04 6.11 0.56
N ALA A 37 -6.38 5.40 1.63
CA ALA A 37 -7.42 4.37 1.63
C ALA A 37 -8.80 4.93 1.23
N GLY A 38 -9.13 6.14 1.68
CA GLY A 38 -10.35 6.87 1.33
C GLY A 38 -10.18 7.91 0.21
N GLY A 39 -9.08 7.87 -0.56
CA GLY A 39 -8.78 8.87 -1.58
C GLY A 39 -9.57 8.68 -2.88
N GLY A 40 -9.83 9.77 -3.61
CA GLY A 40 -10.55 9.78 -4.90
C GLY A 40 -10.13 10.94 -5.81
N GLY A 41 -10.41 10.81 -7.11
CA GLY A 41 -10.10 11.85 -8.11
C GLY A 41 -8.60 12.08 -8.33
N GLY A 42 -7.77 11.04 -8.17
CA GLY A 42 -6.31 11.14 -8.36
C GLY A 42 -5.54 11.79 -7.22
N ARG A 43 -6.20 12.17 -6.11
CA ARG A 43 -5.56 12.79 -4.95
C ARG A 43 -5.12 11.76 -3.91
N GLY A 44 -4.09 12.11 -3.14
CA GLY A 44 -3.58 11.27 -2.04
C GLY A 44 -2.80 10.05 -2.53
N MET A 45 -2.11 10.16 -3.67
CA MET A 45 -1.16 9.15 -4.13
C MET A 45 0.21 9.77 -4.41
N ARG A 46 1.29 9.06 -4.04
CA ARG A 46 2.68 9.44 -4.27
C ARG A 46 3.55 8.22 -4.49
#